data_AF-A0A2E8SSW9-F1
#
_entry.id   AF-A0A2E8SSW9-F1
#
_cell.length_a   1.000
_cell.length_b   1.000
_cell.length_c   1.000
_cell.angle_alpha   90.00
_cell.angle_beta   90.00
_cell.angle_gamma   90.00
#
_symmetry.space_group_name_H-M   'P 1'
#
loop_
_entity.id
_entity.type
_entity.pdbx_description
1 polymer ?
#
loop_
_entity_poly.entity_id
_entity_poly.type
_entity_poly.pdbx_seq_one_letter_code
_entity_poly.pdbx_strand_id
1 'polypeptide(L)'
;MTRGTNGVPSLRLPLVTLFTRCCACLCTGFLRHVVQLGVSCGGYPTCRLPTNHPYLKEPHTQLFHPEPLFGNLMTHQPFRGLVGLHRISWRATATALSNLDAIADGLAWLVGDPDEVELDRTASYHGPEVVLIDARTTNKKRALASLARLGEHNIQHLLASLEQRLDEQHVLHFRLELNALVDGEVVLAETSGTSTVKGQAKFEVYPGQPAADQIHETIDMALNMAKEKGRDGA
;
A
#
# COMPACT_ATOMS: atom_id res chain seq x y z
N MET A 1 16.15 -61.85 -9.57
CA MET A 1 15.86 -60.59 -10.28
C MET A 1 16.26 -59.41 -9.38
N THR A 2 17.10 -58.51 -9.93
CA THR A 2 17.35 -57.07 -9.60
C THR A 2 17.66 -56.69 -8.13
N ARG A 3 18.93 -56.61 -7.71
CA ARG A 3 19.89 -55.46 -7.77
C ARG A 3 19.34 -54.15 -7.21
N GLY A 4 19.71 -53.84 -5.97
CA GLY A 4 19.71 -52.49 -5.40
C GLY A 4 21.12 -51.90 -5.46
N THR A 5 21.27 -50.78 -6.18
CA THR A 5 22.46 -49.93 -6.17
C THR A 5 22.00 -48.47 -6.24
N ASN A 6 21.93 -47.81 -5.08
CA ASN A 6 21.79 -46.35 -5.02
C ASN A 6 23.20 -45.75 -5.06
N GLY A 7 23.61 -45.30 -6.25
CA GLY A 7 24.77 -44.45 -6.43
C GLY A 7 24.36 -42.99 -6.30
N VAL A 8 24.94 -42.28 -5.33
CA VAL A 8 24.87 -40.82 -5.22
C VAL A 8 26.18 -40.27 -5.75
N PRO A 9 26.20 -39.46 -6.82
CA PRO A 9 27.38 -38.68 -7.15
C PRO A 9 27.32 -37.33 -6.45
N SER A 10 28.27 -37.13 -5.54
CA SER A 10 28.71 -35.87 -4.98
C SER A 10 29.24 -34.94 -6.08
N LEU A 11 28.63 -33.77 -6.27
CA LEU A 11 29.23 -32.66 -7.00
C LEU A 11 29.77 -31.65 -5.99
N ARG A 12 31.06 -31.85 -5.66
CA ARG A 12 31.99 -30.76 -5.35
C ARG A 12 32.22 -29.95 -6.62
N LEU A 13 32.34 -28.63 -6.52
CA LEU A 13 33.24 -27.74 -7.27
C LEU A 13 33.04 -26.29 -6.75
N PRO A 14 34.01 -25.37 -6.94
CA PRO A 14 34.64 -24.69 -5.82
C PRO A 14 34.50 -23.16 -5.81
N LEU A 15 34.76 -22.61 -4.63
CA LEU A 15 35.12 -21.22 -4.33
C LEU A 15 36.45 -20.84 -5.02
N VAL A 16 36.63 -19.55 -5.37
CA VAL A 16 37.85 -18.78 -5.81
C VAL A 16 37.52 -18.01 -7.11
N THR A 17 37.71 -16.70 -7.33
CA THR A 17 38.32 -15.55 -6.60
C THR A 17 37.94 -14.25 -7.34
N LEU A 18 37.92 -13.13 -6.60
CA LEU A 18 37.94 -11.74 -7.11
C LEU A 18 39.19 -11.43 -7.96
N PHE A 19 39.04 -10.59 -8.98
CA PHE A 19 40.00 -9.54 -9.42
C PHE A 19 39.21 -8.58 -10.34
N THR A 20 38.82 -7.38 -9.89
CA THR A 20 39.57 -6.11 -9.84
C THR A 20 40.02 -5.58 -11.20
N ARG A 21 39.34 -4.51 -11.66
CA ARG A 21 39.77 -3.35 -12.50
C ARG A 21 38.57 -2.86 -13.33
N CYS A 22 38.35 -1.58 -13.64
CA CYS A 22 39.13 -0.37 -13.42
C CYS A 22 38.17 0.82 -13.42
N CYS A 23 38.54 1.83 -12.64
CA CYS A 23 37.87 3.11 -12.49
C CYS A 23 38.34 4.10 -13.59
N ALA A 24 37.54 5.15 -13.77
CA ALA A 24 37.86 6.44 -14.40
C ALA A 24 37.81 6.56 -15.94
N CYS A 25 36.93 7.45 -16.41
CA CYS A 25 37.19 8.57 -17.34
C CYS A 25 35.86 9.31 -17.58
N LEU A 26 35.60 10.39 -16.85
CA LEU A 26 35.97 11.79 -17.14
C LEU A 26 34.81 12.56 -17.79
N CYS A 27 34.09 13.28 -16.92
CA CYS A 27 33.34 14.48 -17.29
C CYS A 27 34.33 15.64 -17.52
N THR A 28 33.96 16.53 -18.45
CA THR A 28 34.13 18.01 -18.48
C THR A 28 34.75 18.57 -19.77
N GLY A 29 34.19 19.70 -20.21
CA GLY A 29 34.95 20.77 -20.85
C GLY A 29 34.39 21.22 -22.21
N PHE A 30 33.52 22.23 -22.25
CA PHE A 30 33.88 23.63 -22.56
C PHE A 30 34.40 23.83 -23.99
N LEU A 31 33.61 24.48 -24.85
CA LEU A 31 34.17 25.41 -25.82
C LEU A 31 33.20 26.57 -26.08
N ARG A 32 33.69 27.75 -25.69
CA ARG A 32 33.16 29.07 -26.02
C ARG A 32 33.31 29.32 -27.52
N HIS A 33 32.32 29.97 -28.13
CA HIS A 33 32.59 30.89 -29.24
C HIS A 33 31.81 32.18 -29.03
N VAL A 34 32.59 33.23 -28.75
CA VAL A 34 32.21 34.64 -28.84
C VAL A 34 32.41 35.06 -30.29
N VAL A 35 31.37 35.58 -30.94
CA VAL A 35 31.49 36.46 -32.11
C VAL A 35 30.50 37.61 -31.91
N GLN A 36 30.97 38.80 -32.26
CA GLN A 36 30.55 40.09 -31.75
C GLN A 36 29.89 40.92 -32.87
N LEU A 37 28.79 41.59 -32.51
CA LEU A 37 28.20 42.83 -33.02
C LEU A 37 27.65 42.92 -34.45
N GLY A 38 26.33 43.17 -34.52
CA GLY A 38 25.67 43.95 -35.55
C GLY A 38 24.56 44.80 -34.91
N VAL A 39 24.75 46.11 -34.87
CA VAL A 39 23.76 47.11 -34.41
C VAL A 39 22.78 47.39 -35.54
N SER A 40 21.48 47.32 -35.27
CA SER A 40 20.47 48.04 -36.05
C SER A 40 19.26 48.36 -35.17
N CYS A 41 19.00 49.66 -35.06
CA CYS A 41 17.83 50.25 -34.40
C CYS A 41 16.52 49.80 -35.06
N GLY A 42 15.51 49.51 -34.24
CA GLY A 42 14.12 49.30 -34.67
C GLY A 42 13.22 49.46 -33.46
N GLY A 43 12.38 50.50 -33.47
CA GLY A 43 11.65 51.02 -32.30
C GLY A 43 10.63 50.05 -31.70
N TYR A 44 10.57 50.03 -30.39
CA TYR A 44 9.45 49.46 -29.63
C TYR A 44 8.31 50.48 -29.54
N PRO A 45 7.06 50.12 -29.85
CA PRO A 45 5.92 50.98 -29.57
C PRO A 45 5.70 51.07 -28.05
N THR A 46 5.61 52.29 -27.57
CA THR A 46 5.23 52.63 -26.19
C THR A 46 3.78 52.22 -25.94
N CYS A 47 3.55 51.16 -25.17
CA CYS A 47 2.23 50.91 -24.60
C CYS A 47 1.99 51.89 -23.44
N ARG A 48 1.26 52.98 -23.72
CA ARG A 48 0.67 53.84 -22.70
C ARG A 48 -0.41 53.04 -21.95
N LEU A 49 -0.28 52.97 -20.63
CA LEU A 49 -1.35 52.52 -19.75
C LEU A 49 -2.52 53.51 -19.81
N PRO A 50 -3.75 53.08 -20.12
CA PRO A 50 -4.92 53.92 -19.91
C PRO A 50 -5.24 54.03 -18.42
N THR A 51 -5.40 55.28 -18.01
CA THR A 51 -5.78 55.74 -16.68
C THR A 51 -7.26 55.41 -16.42
N ASN A 52 -7.55 54.97 -15.19
CA ASN A 52 -8.85 54.99 -14.52
C ASN A 52 -10.03 54.26 -15.17
N HIS A 53 -10.37 53.10 -14.60
CA HIS A 53 -11.76 52.68 -14.48
C HIS A 53 -12.13 52.54 -12.98
N PRO A 54 -13.19 53.21 -12.49
CA PRO A 54 -13.52 53.25 -11.07
C PRO A 54 -14.50 52.12 -10.74
N TYR A 55 -14.05 51.10 -10.03
CA TYR A 55 -14.95 50.28 -9.21
C TYR A 55 -14.17 49.50 -8.14
N LEU A 56 -13.57 50.24 -7.20
CA LEU A 56 -13.33 49.70 -5.87
C LEU A 56 -14.69 49.59 -5.18
N LYS A 57 -15.27 48.39 -5.24
CA LYS A 57 -16.10 47.87 -4.15
C LYS A 57 -15.40 46.62 -3.67
N GLU A 58 -14.75 46.73 -2.52
CA GLU A 58 -14.39 45.56 -1.73
C GLU A 58 -15.68 44.86 -1.31
N PRO A 59 -15.72 43.53 -1.40
CA PRO A 59 -16.43 42.77 -0.38
C PRO A 59 -15.45 41.77 0.25
N HIS A 60 -15.14 42.08 1.51
CA HIS A 60 -15.00 41.13 2.59
C HIS A 60 -14.11 39.91 2.31
N THR A 61 -12.86 40.04 2.75
CA THR A 61 -12.07 38.93 3.29
C THR A 61 -12.95 38.10 4.23
N GLN A 62 -13.53 37.02 3.71
CA GLN A 62 -14.03 35.95 4.58
C GLN A 62 -12.80 35.20 5.07
N LEU A 63 -12.25 35.72 6.17
CA LEU A 63 -11.44 34.94 7.09
C LEU A 63 -12.24 33.69 7.44
N PHE A 64 -11.85 32.56 6.89
CA PHE A 64 -12.25 31.26 7.42
C PHE A 64 -11.67 31.16 8.83
N HIS A 65 -12.47 31.57 9.81
CA HIS A 65 -12.29 31.18 11.19
C HIS A 65 -12.83 29.76 11.33
N PRO A 66 -12.02 28.74 11.68
CA PRO A 66 -12.58 27.55 12.29
C PRO A 66 -12.93 27.91 13.73
N GLU A 67 -14.13 28.44 13.96
CA GLU A 67 -14.70 28.53 15.30
C GLU A 67 -15.25 27.15 15.69
N PRO A 68 -14.74 26.53 16.76
CA PRO A 68 -15.11 25.18 17.17
C PRO A 68 -16.30 25.25 18.12
N LEU A 69 -17.52 25.13 17.62
CA LEU A 69 -18.71 25.02 18.48
C LEU A 69 -19.73 24.03 17.93
N PHE A 70 -19.39 22.75 18.03
CA PHE A 70 -20.38 21.71 18.30
C PHE A 70 -19.74 20.65 19.21
N GLY A 71 -19.87 20.89 20.52
CA GLY A 71 -19.94 19.79 21.46
C GLY A 71 -21.27 19.06 21.24
N ASN A 72 -21.17 17.75 21.03
CA ASN A 72 -22.11 16.70 21.45
C ASN A 72 -21.35 15.38 21.22
N LEU A 73 -20.70 14.84 22.25
CA LEU A 73 -21.23 13.77 23.09
C LEU A 73 -21.59 12.51 22.29
N MET A 74 -20.68 11.52 22.32
CA MET A 74 -20.87 10.08 22.05
C MET A 74 -21.27 9.73 20.61
N THR A 75 -20.44 9.04 19.85
CA THR A 75 -20.35 7.57 19.95
C THR A 75 -18.95 7.09 19.58
N HIS A 76 -17.98 7.28 20.47
CA HIS A 76 -16.99 6.21 20.59
C HIS A 76 -17.71 5.10 21.33
N GLN A 77 -18.32 4.16 20.59
CA GLN A 77 -18.60 2.86 21.17
C GLN A 77 -17.27 2.41 21.81
N PRO A 78 -17.24 2.17 23.13
CA PRO A 78 -16.08 1.53 23.69
C PRO A 78 -16.05 0.17 23.02
N PHE A 79 -15.06 -0.06 22.16
CA PHE A 79 -14.60 -1.40 21.79
C PHE A 79 -14.22 -2.07 23.12
N ARG A 80 -15.23 -2.65 23.79
CA ARG A 80 -15.13 -3.19 25.16
C ARG A 80 -14.76 -4.66 25.13
N GLY A 81 -14.46 -5.19 23.94
CA GLY A 81 -13.74 -6.43 23.72
C GLY A 81 -12.27 -6.14 23.49
N LEU A 82 -11.41 -6.97 24.06
CA LEU A 82 -10.00 -6.99 23.71
C LEU A 82 -9.91 -7.36 22.22
N VAL A 83 -9.40 -6.45 21.37
CA VAL A 83 -9.20 -6.77 19.96
C VAL A 83 -8.03 -7.75 19.85
N GLY A 84 -8.34 -9.01 19.53
CA GLY A 84 -7.37 -10.10 19.35
C GLY A 84 -6.58 -10.02 18.04
N LEU A 85 -6.58 -8.89 17.35
CA LEU A 85 -5.81 -8.70 16.11
C LEU A 85 -4.55 -7.87 16.40
N HIS A 86 -3.38 -8.51 16.28
CA HIS A 86 -2.09 -7.88 16.56
C HIS A 86 -1.63 -6.97 15.41
N ARG A 87 -1.70 -7.48 14.19
CA ARG A 87 -1.25 -6.78 12.98
C ARG A 87 -1.96 -7.33 11.77
N ILE A 88 -2.18 -6.45 10.80
CA ILE A 88 -2.53 -6.84 9.43
C ILE A 88 -1.49 -6.29 8.46
N SER A 89 -1.22 -7.02 7.38
CA SER A 89 -0.35 -6.55 6.31
C SER A 89 -0.81 -7.00 4.93
N TRP A 90 -0.52 -6.12 3.99
CA TRP A 90 -0.81 -6.26 2.58
C TRP A 90 0.50 -6.15 1.81
N ARG A 91 0.72 -7.05 0.86
CA ARG A 91 1.89 -7.01 0.00
C ARG A 91 1.48 -7.24 -1.45
N ALA A 92 1.89 -6.33 -2.31
CA ALA A 92 1.74 -6.43 -3.76
C ALA A 92 3.12 -6.45 -4.43
N THR A 93 3.18 -7.05 -5.61
CA THR A 93 4.35 -7.01 -6.47
C THR A 93 3.97 -6.31 -7.76
N ALA A 94 4.63 -5.20 -8.04
CA ALA A 94 4.48 -4.43 -9.26
C ALA A 94 5.67 -4.67 -10.19
N THR A 95 5.39 -4.61 -11.48
CA THR A 95 6.40 -4.69 -12.54
C THR A 95 6.48 -3.34 -13.26
N ALA A 96 7.41 -3.19 -14.19
CA ALA A 96 7.52 -1.99 -15.03
C ALA A 96 6.24 -1.65 -15.83
N LEU A 97 5.30 -2.59 -16.03
CA LEU A 97 4.04 -2.36 -16.73
C LEU A 97 2.87 -2.01 -15.79
N SER A 98 3.08 -2.10 -14.47
CA SER A 98 2.05 -1.88 -13.47
C SER A 98 1.92 -0.39 -13.15
N ASN A 99 0.68 0.08 -12.92
CA ASN A 99 0.47 1.42 -12.37
C ASN A 99 0.78 1.40 -10.86
N LEU A 100 1.98 1.89 -10.50
CA LEU A 100 2.47 1.83 -9.12
C LEU A 100 1.60 2.65 -8.16
N ASP A 101 1.19 3.84 -8.57
CA ASP A 101 0.43 4.78 -7.74
C ASP A 101 -0.96 4.21 -7.43
N ALA A 102 -1.63 3.64 -8.45
CA ALA A 102 -2.94 3.02 -8.25
C ALA A 102 -2.91 1.83 -7.28
N ILE A 103 -1.84 1.03 -7.31
CA ILE A 103 -1.67 -0.08 -6.37
C ILE A 103 -1.38 0.46 -4.97
N ALA A 104 -0.49 1.46 -4.84
CA ALA A 104 -0.17 2.08 -3.56
C ALA A 104 -1.40 2.72 -2.92
N ASP A 105 -2.23 3.41 -3.69
CA ASP A 105 -3.50 4.01 -3.24
C ASP A 105 -4.49 2.93 -2.76
N GLY A 106 -4.63 1.83 -3.49
CA GLY A 106 -5.47 0.70 -3.08
C GLY A 106 -5.01 0.08 -1.76
N LEU A 107 -3.68 -0.08 -1.56
CA LEU A 107 -3.12 -0.56 -0.30
C LEU A 107 -3.25 0.45 0.85
N ALA A 108 -3.06 1.73 0.57
CA ALA A 108 -3.26 2.83 1.52
C ALA A 108 -4.72 2.86 1.99
N TRP A 109 -5.67 2.67 1.08
CA TRP A 109 -7.08 2.55 1.40
C TRP A 109 -7.36 1.34 2.29
N LEU A 110 -6.77 0.18 1.98
CA LEU A 110 -6.93 -1.03 2.80
C LEU A 110 -6.42 -0.84 4.23
N VAL A 111 -5.22 -0.27 4.43
CA VAL A 111 -4.67 0.01 5.76
C VAL A 111 -5.39 1.16 6.46
N GLY A 112 -5.79 2.17 5.71
CA GLY A 112 -6.43 3.39 6.20
C GLY A 112 -5.47 4.46 6.66
N ASP A 113 -4.20 4.35 6.26
CA ASP A 113 -3.17 5.34 6.48
C ASP A 113 -2.18 5.26 5.32
N PRO A 114 -2.01 6.32 4.51
CA PRO A 114 -1.05 6.32 3.40
C PRO A 114 0.41 6.28 3.87
N ASP A 115 0.70 6.75 5.09
CA ASP A 115 2.08 6.79 5.62
C ASP A 115 2.60 5.39 6.00
N GLU A 116 1.70 4.40 6.07
CA GLU A 116 2.02 3.00 6.38
C GLU A 116 2.34 2.17 5.13
N VAL A 117 2.42 2.80 3.95
CA VAL A 117 2.79 2.19 2.68
C VAL A 117 4.26 2.43 2.38
N GLU A 118 5.00 1.35 2.21
CA GLU A 118 6.43 1.31 1.92
C GLU A 118 6.67 0.73 0.52
N LEU A 119 7.59 1.36 -0.23
CA LEU A 119 7.97 0.97 -1.59
C LEU A 119 9.43 0.53 -1.61
N ASP A 120 9.66 -0.75 -1.88
CA ASP A 120 11.00 -1.32 -2.06
C ASP A 120 11.24 -1.63 -3.54
N ARG A 121 12.14 -0.87 -4.16
CA ARG A 121 12.52 -1.01 -5.56
C ARG A 121 13.78 -1.85 -5.66
N THR A 122 13.66 -3.07 -6.15
CA THR A 122 14.80 -3.97 -6.32
C THR A 122 15.04 -4.24 -7.81
N ALA A 123 16.25 -3.96 -8.27
CA ALA A 123 16.71 -4.40 -9.59
C ALA A 123 16.87 -5.93 -9.56
N SER A 124 16.14 -6.64 -10.41
CA SER A 124 16.33 -8.08 -10.51
C SER A 124 17.65 -8.39 -11.23
N TYR A 125 18.36 -9.42 -10.77
CA TYR A 125 19.75 -9.72 -11.15
C TYR A 125 19.98 -9.84 -12.68
N HIS A 126 18.97 -10.29 -13.43
CA HIS A 126 18.97 -10.40 -14.89
C HIS A 126 17.62 -10.04 -15.55
N GLY A 127 16.76 -9.28 -14.87
CA GLY A 127 15.37 -9.08 -15.32
C GLY A 127 14.89 -7.63 -15.23
N PRO A 128 13.60 -7.40 -15.53
CA PRO A 128 12.98 -6.10 -15.34
C PRO A 128 12.94 -5.69 -13.87
N GLU A 129 12.84 -4.39 -13.62
CA GLU A 129 12.63 -3.83 -12.27
C GLU A 129 11.37 -4.42 -11.65
N VAL A 130 11.49 -4.84 -10.39
CA VAL A 130 10.37 -5.32 -9.59
C VAL A 130 10.26 -4.41 -8.37
N VAL A 131 9.05 -3.93 -8.12
CA VAL A 131 8.75 -3.10 -6.96
C VAL A 131 7.87 -3.89 -6.02
N LEU A 132 8.33 -4.06 -4.78
CA LEU A 132 7.55 -4.60 -3.68
C LEU A 132 6.87 -3.45 -2.97
N ILE A 133 5.55 -3.56 -2.83
CA ILE A 133 4.72 -2.56 -2.16
C ILE A 133 4.17 -3.24 -0.92
N ASP A 134 4.49 -2.68 0.23
CA ASP A 134 4.16 -3.22 1.55
C ASP A 134 3.34 -2.22 2.33
N ALA A 135 2.17 -2.62 2.80
CA ALA A 135 1.34 -1.78 3.65
C ALA A 135 0.99 -2.55 4.93
N ARG A 136 1.27 -1.99 6.10
CA ARG A 136 1.11 -2.72 7.38
C ARG A 136 0.67 -1.82 8.51
N THR A 137 -0.11 -2.36 9.44
CA THR A 137 -0.46 -1.62 10.67
C THR A 137 -0.42 -2.54 11.88
N THR A 138 0.25 -2.09 12.93
CA THR A 138 0.29 -2.73 14.27
C THR A 138 -0.74 -2.15 15.22
N ASN A 139 -1.43 -1.07 14.83
CA ASN A 139 -2.48 -0.48 15.63
C ASN A 139 -3.72 -1.37 15.57
N LYS A 140 -4.10 -1.97 16.71
CA LYS A 140 -5.22 -2.93 16.81
C LYS A 140 -6.53 -2.41 16.20
N LYS A 141 -6.88 -1.15 16.44
CA LYS A 141 -8.12 -0.55 15.92
C LYS A 141 -8.07 -0.41 14.40
N ARG A 142 -6.94 0.07 13.86
CA ARG A 142 -6.74 0.19 12.41
C ARG A 142 -6.66 -1.18 11.74
N ALA A 143 -5.99 -2.15 12.36
CA ALA A 143 -5.92 -3.51 11.85
C ALA A 143 -7.32 -4.12 11.74
N LEU A 144 -8.17 -3.92 12.74
CA LEU A 144 -9.54 -4.42 12.72
C LEU A 144 -10.39 -3.68 11.68
N ALA A 145 -10.24 -2.35 11.58
CA ALA A 145 -10.92 -1.56 10.56
C ALA A 145 -10.48 -1.96 9.13
N SER A 146 -9.21 -2.31 8.96
CA SER A 146 -8.64 -2.81 7.70
C SER A 146 -9.20 -4.20 7.35
N LEU A 147 -9.33 -5.10 8.32
CA LEU A 147 -10.01 -6.38 8.12
C LEU A 147 -11.49 -6.18 7.75
N ALA A 148 -12.17 -5.24 8.41
CA ALA A 148 -13.57 -4.89 8.12
C ALA A 148 -13.77 -4.30 6.71
N ARG A 149 -12.75 -3.67 6.10
CA ARG A 149 -12.81 -3.17 4.71
C ARG A 149 -12.92 -4.28 3.67
N LEU A 150 -12.64 -5.53 4.04
CA LEU A 150 -12.89 -6.66 3.14
C LEU A 150 -14.39 -6.81 2.81
N GLY A 151 -15.28 -6.25 3.63
CA GLY A 151 -16.72 -6.36 3.43
C GLY A 151 -17.28 -7.68 3.96
N GLU A 152 -18.59 -7.69 4.15
CA GLU A 152 -19.32 -8.80 4.78
C GLU A 152 -19.09 -10.13 4.06
N HIS A 153 -19.24 -10.15 2.73
CA HIS A 153 -19.16 -11.38 1.93
C HIS A 153 -17.79 -12.06 2.04
N ASN A 154 -16.71 -11.29 1.88
CA ASN A 154 -15.35 -11.83 1.97
C ASN A 154 -15.03 -12.32 3.39
N ILE A 155 -15.46 -11.60 4.43
CA ILE A 155 -15.24 -12.02 5.82
C ILE A 155 -15.98 -13.32 6.13
N GLN A 156 -17.23 -13.47 5.68
CA GLN A 156 -17.98 -14.72 5.81
C GLN A 156 -17.29 -15.88 5.09
N HIS A 157 -16.74 -15.63 3.89
CA HIS A 157 -15.98 -16.64 3.15
C HIS A 157 -14.67 -17.03 3.87
N LEU A 158 -13.99 -16.06 4.50
CA LEU A 158 -12.81 -16.33 5.33
C LEU A 158 -13.15 -17.13 6.58
N LEU A 159 -14.29 -16.86 7.23
CA LEU A 159 -14.78 -17.67 8.36
C LEU A 159 -15.06 -19.11 7.95
N ALA A 160 -15.71 -19.32 6.80
CA ALA A 160 -16.01 -20.66 6.30
C ALA A 160 -14.76 -21.48 5.93
N SER A 161 -13.67 -20.80 5.54
CA SER A 161 -12.40 -21.42 5.15
C SER A 161 -11.26 -21.19 6.16
N LEU A 162 -11.61 -20.86 7.41
CA LEU A 162 -10.66 -20.40 8.42
C LEU A 162 -9.56 -21.43 8.72
N GLU A 163 -9.96 -22.68 8.99
CA GLU A 163 -9.04 -23.78 9.35
C GLU A 163 -8.00 -24.08 8.26
N GLN A 164 -8.34 -23.84 6.99
CA GLN A 164 -7.44 -24.11 5.86
C GLN A 164 -6.42 -22.98 5.63
N ARG A 165 -6.71 -21.79 6.15
CA ARG A 165 -5.96 -20.54 5.88
C ARG A 165 -5.19 -20.04 7.09
N LEU A 166 -5.51 -20.53 8.28
CA LEU A 166 -4.84 -20.20 9.53
C LEU A 166 -3.61 -21.10 9.70
N ASP A 167 -2.47 -20.51 10.04
CA ASP A 167 -1.26 -21.26 10.39
C ASP A 167 -1.12 -21.52 11.90
N GLU A 168 -0.09 -22.28 12.28
CA GLU A 168 0.24 -22.62 13.67
C GLU A 168 0.59 -21.39 14.53
N GLN A 169 0.94 -20.26 13.89
CA GLN A 169 1.29 -19.00 14.52
C GLN A 169 0.09 -18.04 14.62
N HIS A 170 -1.12 -18.53 14.35
CA HIS A 170 -2.37 -17.77 14.33
C HIS A 170 -2.32 -16.62 13.32
N VAL A 171 -1.72 -16.84 12.15
CA VAL A 171 -1.77 -15.93 11.01
C VAL A 171 -2.73 -16.49 9.97
N LEU A 172 -3.73 -15.67 9.64
CA LEU A 172 -4.67 -15.95 8.57
C LEU A 172 -4.10 -15.43 7.25
N HIS A 173 -3.90 -16.33 6.29
CA HIS A 173 -3.38 -16.02 4.97
C HIS A 173 -4.48 -16.04 3.91
N PHE A 174 -4.59 -14.95 3.16
CA PHE A 174 -5.54 -14.84 2.06
C PHE A 174 -4.98 -13.95 0.96
N ARG A 175 -5.65 -13.91 -0.19
CA ARG A 175 -5.24 -13.10 -1.33
C ARG A 175 -6.44 -12.34 -1.87
N LEU A 176 -6.18 -11.12 -2.33
CA LEU A 176 -7.14 -10.31 -3.05
C LEU A 176 -6.74 -10.23 -4.52
N GLU A 177 -7.72 -10.09 -5.41
CA GLU A 177 -7.48 -9.80 -6.81
C GLU A 177 -7.00 -8.36 -6.95
N LEU A 178 -5.84 -8.17 -7.59
CA LEU A 178 -5.17 -6.86 -7.63
C LEU A 178 -5.94 -5.85 -8.49
N ASN A 179 -6.48 -6.29 -9.62
CA ASN A 179 -7.15 -5.36 -10.55
C ASN A 179 -8.47 -4.87 -9.95
N ALA A 180 -9.26 -5.77 -9.37
CA ALA A 180 -10.46 -5.43 -8.60
C ALA A 180 -10.13 -4.39 -7.52
N LEU A 181 -9.04 -4.59 -6.76
CA LEU A 181 -8.65 -3.64 -5.71
C LEU A 181 -8.34 -2.25 -6.28
N VAL A 182 -7.63 -2.19 -7.41
CA VAL A 182 -7.33 -0.94 -8.11
C VAL A 182 -8.61 -0.27 -8.63
N ASP A 183 -9.60 -1.06 -9.05
CA ASP A 183 -10.92 -0.60 -9.48
C ASP A 183 -11.84 -0.21 -8.30
N GLY A 184 -11.38 -0.36 -7.06
CA GLY A 184 -12.12 -0.02 -5.84
C GLY A 184 -12.97 -1.16 -5.26
N GLU A 185 -12.88 -2.35 -5.83
CA GLU A 185 -13.62 -3.55 -5.40
C GLU A 185 -12.73 -4.50 -4.62
N VAL A 186 -13.27 -5.13 -3.57
CA VAL A 186 -12.51 -6.10 -2.78
C VAL A 186 -13.02 -7.51 -3.08
N VAL A 187 -12.18 -8.32 -3.72
CA VAL A 187 -12.52 -9.69 -4.13
C VAL A 187 -11.44 -10.66 -3.67
N LEU A 188 -11.83 -11.73 -2.98
CA LEU A 188 -10.91 -12.82 -2.62
C LEU A 188 -10.49 -13.60 -3.87
N ALA A 189 -9.18 -13.79 -4.03
CA ALA A 189 -8.62 -14.58 -5.12
C ALA A 189 -8.62 -16.08 -4.75
N GLU A 190 -9.39 -16.88 -5.50
CA GLU A 190 -9.44 -18.34 -5.35
C GLU A 190 -8.47 -19.08 -6.28
N THR A 191 -8.20 -18.52 -7.46
CA THR A 191 -7.39 -19.16 -8.50
C THR A 191 -5.96 -18.62 -8.51
N SER A 192 -4.98 -19.53 -8.61
CA SER A 192 -3.59 -19.18 -8.87
C SER A 192 -3.41 -18.81 -10.35
N GLY A 193 -3.14 -17.54 -10.65
CA GLY A 193 -2.84 -17.10 -12.02
C GLY A 193 -3.07 -15.62 -12.31
N THR A 194 -3.88 -14.95 -11.49
CA THR A 194 -4.08 -13.49 -11.58
C THR A 194 -3.07 -12.74 -10.72
N SER A 195 -2.85 -11.47 -11.06
CA SER A 195 -2.15 -10.53 -10.18
C SER A 195 -2.91 -10.44 -8.85
N THR A 196 -2.21 -10.67 -7.74
CA THR A 196 -2.84 -10.73 -6.41
C THR A 196 -2.10 -9.89 -5.39
N VAL A 197 -2.85 -9.41 -4.40
CA VAL A 197 -2.33 -8.83 -3.16
C VAL A 197 -2.36 -9.90 -2.08
N LYS A 198 -1.24 -10.12 -1.39
CA LYS A 198 -1.17 -11.03 -0.24
C LYS A 198 -1.67 -10.31 1.00
N GLY A 199 -2.70 -10.83 1.64
CA GLY A 199 -3.22 -10.38 2.93
C GLY A 199 -2.81 -11.34 4.04
N GLN A 200 -2.32 -10.78 5.15
CA GLN A 200 -1.95 -11.53 6.35
C GLN A 200 -2.49 -10.84 7.58
N ALA A 201 -3.30 -11.54 8.37
CA ALA A 201 -3.84 -11.06 9.64
C ALA A 201 -3.30 -11.93 10.77
N LYS A 202 -2.49 -11.35 11.66
CA LYS A 202 -1.90 -12.05 12.82
C LYS A 202 -2.74 -11.80 14.06
N PHE A 203 -3.27 -12.87 14.64
CA PHE A 203 -4.06 -12.82 15.86
C PHE A 203 -3.17 -12.93 17.11
N GLU A 204 -3.57 -12.27 18.17
CA GLU A 204 -2.97 -12.33 19.49
C GLU A 204 -3.79 -13.29 20.35
N VAL A 205 -3.16 -14.37 20.81
CA VAL A 205 -3.78 -15.35 21.68
C VAL A 205 -3.20 -15.20 23.07
N TYR A 206 -4.07 -14.98 24.05
CA TYR A 206 -3.69 -14.80 25.44
C TYR A 206 -3.78 -16.12 26.22
N PRO A 207 -2.87 -16.37 27.17
CA PRO A 207 -2.97 -17.53 28.04
C PRO A 207 -4.26 -17.45 28.86
N GLY A 208 -5.08 -18.51 28.81
CA GLY A 208 -6.34 -18.60 29.57
C GLY A 208 -7.61 -18.57 28.72
N GLN A 209 -7.52 -18.31 27.41
CA GLN A 209 -8.64 -18.45 26.47
C GLN A 209 -8.25 -19.41 25.33
N PRO A 210 -9.17 -20.25 24.82
CA PRO A 210 -8.94 -21.02 23.60
C PRO A 210 -8.63 -20.09 22.42
N ALA A 211 -7.58 -20.41 21.65
CA ALA A 211 -7.15 -19.61 20.50
C ALA A 211 -8.27 -19.43 19.46
N ALA A 212 -9.02 -20.51 19.19
CA ALA A 212 -10.13 -20.51 18.25
C ALA A 212 -11.19 -19.47 18.63
N ASP A 213 -11.62 -19.46 19.88
CA ASP A 213 -12.65 -18.54 20.38
C ASP A 213 -12.20 -17.07 20.21
N GLN A 214 -10.96 -16.75 20.59
CA GLN A 214 -10.41 -15.41 20.45
C GLN A 214 -10.34 -14.95 18.98
N ILE A 215 -10.01 -15.85 18.06
CA ILE A 215 -9.95 -15.57 16.62
C ILE A 215 -11.36 -15.36 16.08
N HIS A 216 -12.30 -16.25 16.40
CA HIS A 216 -13.70 -16.14 15.99
C HIS A 216 -14.33 -14.83 16.47
N GLU A 217 -14.18 -14.49 17.76
CA GLU A 217 -14.64 -13.22 18.32
C GLU A 217 -14.05 -12.03 17.56
N THR A 218 -12.77 -12.08 17.19
CA THR A 218 -12.11 -10.99 16.47
C THR A 218 -12.64 -10.82 15.05
N ILE A 219 -12.89 -11.92 14.35
CA ILE A 219 -13.44 -11.87 13.00
C ILE A 219 -14.91 -11.45 13.03
N ASP A 220 -15.69 -11.89 14.02
CA ASP A 220 -17.08 -11.46 14.22
C ASP A 220 -17.17 -9.95 14.52
N MET A 221 -16.24 -9.42 15.31
CA MET A 221 -16.11 -7.97 15.50
C MET A 221 -15.88 -7.24 14.17
N ALA A 222 -14.99 -7.76 13.30
CA ALA A 222 -14.75 -7.17 11.98
C ALA A 222 -15.98 -7.29 11.06
N LEU A 223 -16.71 -8.41 11.12
CA LEU A 223 -17.94 -8.64 10.36
C LEU A 223 -19.04 -7.64 10.74
N ASN A 224 -19.21 -7.38 12.04
CA ASN A 224 -20.19 -6.41 12.52
C ASN A 224 -19.83 -4.99 12.07
N MET A 225 -18.55 -4.61 12.13
CA MET A 225 -18.07 -3.34 11.59
C MET A 225 -18.31 -3.20 10.07
N ALA A 226 -18.14 -4.30 9.32
CA ALA A 226 -18.39 -4.30 7.88
C ALA A 226 -19.89 -4.11 7.57
N LYS A 227 -20.77 -4.76 8.34
CA LYS A 227 -22.24 -4.61 8.24
C LYS A 227 -22.72 -3.20 8.53
N GLU A 228 -22.13 -2.54 9.53
CA GLU A 228 -22.46 -1.16 9.87
C GLU A 228 -22.10 -0.21 8.72
N LYS A 229 -20.88 -0.31 8.19
CA LYS A 229 -20.43 0.52 7.05
C LYS A 229 -21.26 0.34 5.79
N GLY A 230 -21.74 -0.88 5.53
CA GLY A 230 -22.61 -1.16 4.38
C GLY A 230 -24.00 -0.49 4.49
N ARG A 231 -24.45 -0.14 5.69
CA ARG A 231 -25.74 0.54 5.93
C ARG A 231 -25.66 2.06 5.77
N ASP A 232 -24.50 2.65 6.05
CA ASP A 232 -24.29 4.11 5.99
C ASP A 232 -24.13 4.64 4.55
N GLY A 233 -23.98 3.75 3.57
CA GLY A 233 -23.81 4.07 2.14
C GLY A 233 -25.02 3.76 1.26
N ALA A 234 -26.19 3.46 1.83
CA ALA A 234 -27.43 3.10 1.12
C ALA A 234 -28.51 4.19 1.20
#